data_AF-A0A3A6Q1V2-F1
#
_entry.id   AF-A0A3A6Q1V2-F1
#
_cell.length_a   1.000
_cell.length_b   1.000
_cell.length_c   1.000
_cell.angle_alpha   90.00
_cell.angle_beta   90.00
_cell.angle_gamma   90.00
#
_symmetry.space_group_name_H-M   'P 1'
#
loop_
_entity.id
_entity.type
_entity.pdbx_description
1 polymer ?
#
loop_
_entity_poly.entity_id
_entity_poly.type
_entity_poly.pdbx_seq_one_letter_code
_entity_poly.pdbx_strand_id
1 'polypeptide(L)'
;MTERPFDDSVTFEYLYELYHKNLSSVVSGSALEPEASSEASSSPADKQYQRAPQVSLPQPDSATVPTAIQRRASYRESERRPITATELATLLTYTYGEIREADGEPRRPVASGGACYPLELYPIVLDSPDIDAGIYHYNGEAGALEQLAEGDYSDWLEAHWTWITSADTVAAAIVITALPGRSADRYGEMGYLLAAVEAGAVIQNTQLLATELDIGSRPHNGIQYRALREQLRLRSEEYVLSTVVFAGTPPERGD
;
A
#
# COMPACT_ATOMS: atom_id res chain seq x y z
N MET A 1 35.72 -10.21 16.26
CA MET A 1 35.04 -11.31 15.55
C MET A 1 34.00 -11.82 16.52
N THR A 2 32.86 -11.13 16.56
CA THR A 2 31.82 -11.31 17.57
C THR A 2 30.72 -12.11 16.90
N GLU A 3 30.35 -13.22 17.54
CA GLU A 3 29.43 -14.24 17.04
C GLU A 3 28.10 -13.62 16.58
N ARG A 4 27.63 -14.04 15.41
CA ARG A 4 26.28 -13.72 14.94
C ARG A 4 25.29 -14.47 15.85
N PRO A 5 24.37 -13.80 16.56
CA PRO A 5 23.22 -14.52 17.07
C PRO A 5 22.33 -14.81 15.86
N PHE A 6 21.70 -15.97 15.85
CA PHE A 6 20.79 -16.49 14.82
C PHE A 6 21.50 -17.26 13.71
N ASP A 7 21.55 -18.57 13.97
CA ASP A 7 21.78 -19.65 13.04
C ASP A 7 20.69 -19.65 11.95
N ASP A 8 21.09 -19.48 10.68
CA ASP A 8 20.24 -19.52 9.48
C ASP A 8 19.65 -20.92 9.18
N SER A 9 19.83 -21.91 10.08
CA SER A 9 19.40 -23.31 9.87
C SER A 9 18.04 -23.69 10.46
N VAL A 10 17.35 -22.78 11.18
CA VAL A 10 15.97 -23.03 11.63
C VAL A 10 15.00 -22.46 10.62
N THR A 11 14.18 -23.32 10.01
CA THR A 11 13.05 -22.94 9.14
C THR A 11 12.13 -22.00 9.92
N PHE A 12 12.32 -20.70 9.78
CA PHE A 12 11.41 -19.70 10.31
C PHE A 12 10.16 -19.76 9.45
N GLU A 13 9.12 -20.46 9.93
CA GLU A 13 7.82 -20.41 9.26
C GLU A 13 7.27 -18.99 9.41
N TYR A 14 7.10 -18.31 8.28
CA TYR A 14 6.61 -16.94 8.27
C TYR A 14 5.16 -16.87 8.77
N LEU A 15 4.78 -15.78 9.47
CA LEU A 15 3.43 -15.62 10.03
C LEU A 15 2.33 -15.72 8.97
N TYR A 16 2.58 -15.28 7.74
CA TYR A 16 1.63 -15.45 6.63
C TYR A 16 1.46 -16.93 6.23
N GLU A 17 2.54 -17.72 6.25
CA GLU A 17 2.47 -19.15 5.95
C GLU A 17 1.68 -19.90 7.02
N LEU A 18 1.89 -19.56 8.30
CA LEU A 18 1.11 -20.09 9.41
C LEU A 18 -0.37 -19.72 9.26
N TYR A 19 -0.69 -18.46 8.96
CA TYR A 19 -2.05 -18.01 8.69
C TYR A 19 -2.71 -18.83 7.57
N HIS A 20 -2.01 -19.02 6.44
CA HIS A 20 -2.54 -19.79 5.31
C HIS A 20 -2.63 -21.29 5.56
N LYS A 21 -1.68 -21.88 6.33
CA LYS A 21 -1.70 -23.30 6.73
C LYS A 21 -2.84 -23.61 7.70
N ASN A 22 -3.17 -22.67 8.59
CA ASN A 22 -4.20 -22.84 9.62
C ASN A 22 -5.61 -22.47 9.13
N LEU A 23 -5.74 -21.82 7.97
CA LEU A 23 -7.04 -21.54 7.38
C LEU A 23 -7.68 -22.83 6.86
N SER A 24 -8.95 -23.09 7.22
CA SER A 24 -9.72 -24.10 6.52
C SER A 24 -9.83 -23.71 5.04
N SER A 25 -9.80 -24.69 4.13
CA SER A 25 -9.97 -24.42 2.71
C SER A 25 -11.38 -23.93 2.43
N VAL A 26 -11.56 -22.60 2.39
CA VAL A 26 -12.84 -21.96 2.07
C VAL A 26 -13.13 -22.04 0.56
N VAL A 27 -12.10 -22.20 -0.27
CA VAL A 27 -12.16 -22.25 -1.73
C VAL A 27 -11.32 -23.44 -2.22
N SER A 28 -11.88 -24.27 -3.11
CA SER A 28 -11.12 -25.34 -3.74
C SER A 28 -10.17 -24.77 -4.79
N GLY A 29 -8.97 -25.35 -4.98
CA GLY A 29 -8.01 -24.87 -5.99
C GLY A 29 -8.60 -24.78 -7.41
N SER A 30 -9.57 -25.65 -7.73
CA SER A 30 -10.33 -25.62 -8.98
C SER A 30 -11.19 -24.37 -9.20
N ALA A 31 -11.56 -23.65 -8.13
CA ALA A 31 -12.32 -22.40 -8.22
C ALA A 31 -11.42 -21.16 -8.42
N LEU A 32 -10.09 -21.36 -8.40
CA LEU A 32 -9.08 -20.31 -8.63
C LEU A 32 -8.40 -20.45 -10.00
N GLU A 33 -8.65 -21.55 -10.72
CA GLU A 33 -8.16 -21.69 -12.10
C GLU A 33 -8.90 -20.68 -12.99
N PRO A 34 -8.19 -19.83 -13.75
CA PRO A 34 -8.84 -18.91 -14.66
C PRO A 34 -9.63 -19.75 -15.68
N GLU A 35 -10.96 -19.58 -15.72
CA GLU A 35 -11.78 -20.27 -16.71
C GLU A 35 -11.26 -19.92 -18.11
N ALA A 36 -10.75 -20.94 -18.82
CA ALA A 36 -10.43 -20.84 -20.23
C ALA A 36 -11.73 -20.82 -21.04
N SER A 37 -12.53 -19.77 -20.92
CA SER A 37 -13.77 -19.60 -21.66
C SER A 37 -13.98 -18.14 -22.04
N SER A 38 -13.77 -17.86 -23.32
CA SER A 38 -14.06 -16.57 -23.97
C SER A 38 -15.55 -16.43 -24.28
N GLU A 39 -16.42 -16.52 -23.28
CA GLU A 39 -17.79 -16.07 -23.38
C GLU A 39 -18.11 -15.28 -22.11
N ALA A 40 -18.49 -14.02 -22.28
CA ALA A 40 -18.83 -13.12 -21.19
C ALA A 40 -20.04 -13.67 -20.40
N SER A 41 -19.74 -14.48 -19.39
CA SER A 41 -20.68 -14.93 -18.37
C SER A 41 -21.24 -13.69 -17.68
N SER A 42 -22.49 -13.35 -17.97
CA SER A 42 -23.24 -12.26 -17.34
C SER A 42 -23.69 -12.65 -15.93
N SER A 43 -22.75 -13.12 -15.11
CA SER A 43 -22.99 -13.30 -13.68
C SER A 43 -23.26 -11.92 -13.08
N PRO A 44 -24.33 -11.74 -12.29
CA PRO A 44 -24.59 -10.45 -11.65
C PRO A 44 -23.37 -10.06 -10.81
N ALA A 45 -22.94 -8.80 -10.93
CA ALA A 45 -21.75 -8.29 -10.25
C ALA A 45 -21.82 -8.43 -8.72
N ASP A 46 -23.04 -8.43 -8.17
CA ASP A 46 -23.31 -8.53 -6.74
C ASP A 46 -24.11 -9.77 -6.37
N LYS A 47 -23.86 -10.29 -5.16
CA LYS A 47 -24.65 -11.36 -4.54
C LYS A 47 -26.07 -10.86 -4.27
N GLN A 48 -27.07 -11.53 -4.87
CA GLN A 48 -28.48 -11.20 -4.65
C GLN A 48 -29.21 -12.31 -3.91
N TYR A 49 -29.96 -11.92 -2.87
CA TYR A 49 -30.87 -12.81 -2.14
C TYR A 49 -32.29 -12.64 -2.70
N GLN A 50 -32.60 -13.32 -3.81
CA GLN A 50 -33.86 -13.14 -4.55
C GLN A 50 -35.15 -13.33 -3.73
N ARG A 51 -35.08 -14.08 -2.61
CA ARG A 51 -36.22 -14.36 -1.73
C ARG A 51 -36.29 -13.45 -0.50
N ALA A 52 -35.30 -12.59 -0.29
CA ALA A 52 -35.30 -11.67 0.84
C ALA A 52 -36.13 -10.41 0.51
N PRO A 53 -36.92 -9.88 1.46
CA PRO A 53 -37.58 -8.60 1.29
C PRO A 53 -36.55 -7.48 1.12
N GLN A 54 -36.81 -6.56 0.18
CA GLN A 54 -35.94 -5.42 -0.08
C GLN A 54 -36.44 -4.17 0.65
N VAL A 55 -35.51 -3.40 1.20
CA VAL A 55 -35.75 -2.09 1.79
C VAL A 55 -35.00 -1.06 0.97
N SER A 56 -35.71 -0.08 0.41
CA SER A 56 -35.09 1.02 -0.34
C SER A 56 -34.38 1.97 0.60
N LEU A 57 -33.16 2.38 0.23
CA LEU A 57 -32.39 3.41 0.92
C LEU A 57 -32.63 4.79 0.26
N PRO A 58 -32.54 5.90 1.02
CA PRO A 58 -32.54 7.24 0.45
C PRO A 58 -31.27 7.49 -0.39
N GLN A 59 -31.29 8.55 -1.19
CA GLN A 59 -30.10 8.98 -1.91
C GLN A 59 -29.01 9.44 -0.92
N PRO A 60 -27.73 9.13 -1.17
CA PRO A 60 -26.64 9.54 -0.30
C PRO A 60 -26.40 11.06 -0.38
N ASP A 61 -25.95 11.65 0.73
CA ASP A 61 -25.61 13.07 0.78
C ASP A 61 -24.38 13.40 -0.08
N SER A 62 -24.36 14.62 -0.63
CA SER A 62 -23.22 15.18 -1.34
C SER A 62 -22.40 16.04 -0.39
N ALA A 63 -21.30 15.50 0.14
CA ALA A 63 -20.34 16.20 1.01
C ALA A 63 -18.92 16.08 0.45
N THR A 64 -17.97 16.82 1.04
CA THR A 64 -16.56 16.88 0.58
C THR A 64 -15.91 15.50 0.44
N VAL A 65 -16.06 14.62 1.44
CA VAL A 65 -15.45 13.28 1.40
C VAL A 65 -16.06 12.40 0.31
N PRO A 66 -17.41 12.26 0.18
CA PRO A 66 -18.03 11.61 -0.98
C PRO A 66 -17.52 12.15 -2.32
N THR A 67 -17.35 13.47 -2.46
CA THR A 67 -16.80 14.07 -3.69
C THR A 67 -15.36 13.64 -3.94
N ALA A 68 -14.49 13.65 -2.92
CA ALA A 68 -13.11 13.16 -3.05
C ALA A 68 -13.08 11.67 -3.45
N ILE A 69 -13.94 10.84 -2.85
CA ILE A 69 -14.08 9.42 -3.20
C ILE A 69 -14.51 9.24 -4.66
N GLN A 70 -15.44 10.06 -5.14
CA GLN A 70 -15.92 10.03 -6.53
C GLN A 70 -14.89 10.55 -7.54
N ARG A 71 -14.01 11.48 -7.13
CA ARG A 71 -12.93 12.01 -7.98
C ARG A 71 -11.74 11.07 -8.05
N ARG A 72 -11.48 10.31 -6.98
CA ARG A 72 -10.37 9.37 -6.91
C ARG A 72 -10.43 8.40 -8.09
N ALA A 73 -9.33 8.34 -8.83
CA ALA A 73 -9.12 7.44 -9.97
C ALA A 73 -7.64 7.11 -10.08
N SER A 74 -7.32 5.94 -10.62
CA SER A 74 -5.93 5.65 -10.97
C SER A 74 -5.56 6.41 -12.24
N TYR A 75 -4.38 7.02 -12.28
CA TYR A 75 -3.90 7.70 -13.49
C TYR A 75 -3.75 6.71 -14.67
N ARG A 76 -3.78 7.25 -15.89
CA ARG A 76 -3.69 6.47 -17.15
C ARG A 76 -2.62 6.99 -18.09
N GLU A 77 -2.57 8.31 -18.24
CA GLU A 77 -1.53 9.02 -18.99
C GLU A 77 -0.80 9.91 -18.00
N SER A 78 0.52 9.92 -18.10
CA SER A 78 1.39 10.56 -17.13
C SER A 78 2.22 11.62 -17.84
N GLU A 79 1.81 12.87 -17.68
CA GLU A 79 2.71 13.99 -17.93
C GLU A 79 3.74 14.08 -16.80
N ARG A 80 4.92 14.63 -17.09
CA ARG A 80 5.95 14.80 -16.07
C ARG A 80 5.45 15.81 -15.01
N ARG A 81 5.26 15.34 -13.78
CA ARG A 81 4.88 16.15 -12.61
C ARG A 81 5.74 15.76 -11.41
N PRO A 82 6.81 16.51 -11.09
CA PRO A 82 7.64 16.24 -9.91
C PRO A 82 6.80 16.28 -8.62
N ILE A 83 7.22 15.50 -7.62
CA ILE A 83 6.63 15.55 -6.28
C ILE A 83 7.45 16.47 -5.38
N THR A 84 6.82 17.44 -4.75
CA THR A 84 7.49 18.37 -3.82
C THR A 84 7.68 17.73 -2.44
N ALA A 85 8.60 18.27 -1.64
CA ALA A 85 8.79 17.81 -0.27
C ALA A 85 7.51 17.96 0.58
N THR A 86 6.78 19.07 0.39
CA THR A 86 5.53 19.34 1.11
C THR A 86 4.43 18.34 0.74
N GLU A 87 4.29 17.99 -0.54
CA GLU A 87 3.32 16.99 -0.98
C GLU A 87 3.63 15.60 -0.42
N LEU A 88 4.90 15.17 -0.49
CA LEU A 88 5.32 13.87 0.07
C LEU A 88 5.12 13.83 1.58
N ALA A 89 5.49 14.90 2.30
CA ALA A 89 5.25 15.00 3.75
C ALA A 89 3.76 14.97 4.09
N THR A 90 2.91 15.62 3.28
CA THR A 90 1.44 15.60 3.44
C THR A 90 0.90 14.18 3.27
N LEU A 91 1.33 13.48 2.21
CA LEU A 91 0.95 12.09 1.97
C LEU A 91 1.36 11.21 3.16
N LEU A 92 2.62 11.24 3.57
CA LEU A 92 3.12 10.36 4.64
C LEU A 92 2.47 10.66 5.99
N THR A 93 2.34 11.93 6.36
CA THR A 93 1.75 12.35 7.64
C THR A 93 0.29 11.93 7.74
N TYR A 94 -0.52 12.27 6.73
CA TYR A 94 -1.97 12.03 6.78
C TYR A 94 -2.40 10.64 6.31
N THR A 95 -1.45 9.78 5.89
CA THR A 95 -1.71 8.36 5.67
C THR A 95 -1.28 7.51 6.87
N TYR A 96 -0.12 7.82 7.47
CA TYR A 96 0.46 6.94 8.48
C TYR A 96 1.39 7.61 9.50
N GLY A 97 1.47 8.95 9.54
CA GLY A 97 2.18 9.69 10.59
C GLY A 97 1.42 9.73 11.91
N GLU A 98 2.08 10.21 12.96
CA GLU A 98 1.42 10.47 14.24
C GLU A 98 0.66 11.80 14.18
N ILE A 99 -0.68 11.74 14.28
CA ILE A 99 -1.54 12.92 14.08
C ILE A 99 -2.20 13.42 15.37
N ARG A 100 -2.24 12.58 16.41
CA ARG A 100 -2.79 12.90 17.72
C ARG A 100 -2.33 11.88 18.74
N GLU A 101 -2.45 12.23 20.01
CA GLU A 101 -2.30 11.30 21.12
C GLU A 101 -3.67 10.90 21.70
N ALA A 102 -3.78 9.69 22.21
CA ALA A 102 -4.90 9.25 23.04
C ALA A 102 -4.42 8.27 24.09
N ASP A 103 -4.74 8.54 25.36
CA ASP A 103 -4.30 7.76 26.53
C ASP A 103 -2.78 7.66 26.67
N GLY A 104 -2.06 8.72 26.26
CA GLY A 104 -0.58 8.75 26.30
C GLY A 104 0.09 7.96 25.17
N GLU A 105 -0.68 7.44 24.22
CA GLU A 105 -0.18 6.67 23.08
C GLU A 105 -0.45 7.42 21.77
N PRO A 106 0.51 7.42 20.81
CA PRO A 106 0.30 8.03 19.51
C PRO A 106 -0.80 7.31 18.73
N ARG A 107 -1.48 8.08 17.87
CA ARG A 107 -2.53 7.58 16.98
C ARG A 107 -2.26 8.06 15.56
N ARG A 108 -2.41 7.11 14.65
CA ARG A 108 -2.28 7.33 13.20
C ARG A 108 -3.65 7.53 12.55
N PRO A 109 -3.72 8.08 11.32
CA PRO A 109 -4.97 8.34 10.60
C PRO A 109 -5.83 7.11 10.31
N VAL A 110 -5.21 5.93 10.28
CA VAL A 110 -5.88 4.65 10.01
C VAL A 110 -6.16 3.89 11.30
N ALA A 111 -7.25 3.11 11.29
CA ALA A 111 -7.50 2.15 12.36
C ALA A 111 -6.50 0.99 12.27
N SER A 112 -5.98 0.58 13.42
CA SER A 112 -5.06 -0.56 13.56
C SER A 112 -5.55 -1.48 14.66
N GLY A 113 -5.42 -2.79 14.45
CA GLY A 113 -5.78 -3.79 15.46
C GLY A 113 -5.04 -3.53 16.77
N GLY A 114 -5.77 -3.15 17.82
CA GLY A 114 -5.17 -2.84 19.12
C GLY A 114 -4.26 -1.60 19.13
N ALA A 115 -4.30 -0.76 18.08
CA ALA A 115 -3.35 0.33 17.88
C ALA A 115 -1.88 -0.13 17.83
N CYS A 116 -1.63 -1.32 17.26
CA CYS A 116 -0.29 -1.90 17.13
C CYS A 116 0.55 -1.27 16.02
N TYR A 117 -0.08 -0.67 15.00
CA TYR A 117 0.54 0.04 13.86
C TYR A 117 1.74 -0.73 13.26
N PRO A 118 1.50 -1.93 12.69
CA PRO A 118 2.57 -2.82 12.26
C PRO A 118 3.23 -2.39 10.94
N LEU A 119 2.73 -1.36 10.24
CA LEU A 119 3.24 -1.02 8.91
C LEU A 119 4.48 -0.13 8.98
N GLU A 120 5.28 -0.17 7.92
CA GLU A 120 6.31 0.83 7.63
C GLU A 120 6.15 1.34 6.21
N LEU A 121 6.55 2.60 5.98
CA LEU A 121 6.49 3.23 4.66
C LEU A 121 7.90 3.55 4.16
N TYR A 122 8.20 3.12 2.93
CA TYR A 122 9.46 3.40 2.26
C TYR A 122 9.22 4.17 0.97
N PRO A 123 9.36 5.51 1.00
CA PRO A 123 9.33 6.32 -0.21
C PRO A 123 10.55 6.05 -1.10
N ILE A 124 10.31 5.89 -2.40
CA ILE A 124 11.32 5.91 -3.46
C ILE A 124 11.06 7.20 -4.24
N VAL A 125 11.97 8.17 -4.15
CA VAL A 125 11.86 9.47 -4.82
C VAL A 125 12.69 9.43 -6.09
N LEU A 126 12.07 9.74 -7.23
CA LEU A 126 12.70 9.76 -8.55
C LEU A 126 12.82 11.16 -9.12
N ASP A 127 11.76 11.98 -8.97
CA ASP A 127 11.70 13.34 -9.50
C ASP A 127 11.09 14.29 -8.48
N SER A 128 11.95 15.10 -7.85
CA SER A 128 11.56 16.12 -6.88
C SER A 128 12.46 17.34 -7.04
N PRO A 129 11.94 18.57 -6.89
CA PRO A 129 12.76 19.77 -6.83
C PRO A 129 13.47 19.98 -5.49
N ASP A 130 12.99 19.32 -4.42
CA ASP A 130 13.34 19.64 -3.03
C ASP A 130 13.91 18.44 -2.25
N ILE A 131 13.87 17.23 -2.83
CA ILE A 131 14.37 15.99 -2.22
C ILE A 131 15.27 15.28 -3.23
N ASP A 132 16.47 14.91 -2.81
CA ASP A 132 17.38 14.14 -3.67
C ASP A 132 16.78 12.79 -4.05
N ALA A 133 17.02 12.35 -5.28
CA ALA A 133 16.55 11.03 -5.72
C ALA A 133 17.17 9.92 -4.86
N GLY A 134 16.35 8.95 -4.46
CA GLY A 134 16.80 7.89 -3.57
C GLY A 134 15.68 7.10 -2.92
N ILE A 135 16.08 6.19 -2.03
CA ILE A 135 15.21 5.36 -1.21
C ILE A 135 15.27 5.86 0.23
N TYR A 136 14.10 6.01 0.83
CA TYR A 136 13.92 6.52 2.18
C TYR A 136 13.07 5.56 3.01
N HIS A 137 13.23 5.63 4.33
CA HIS A 137 12.28 5.14 5.32
C HIS A 137 11.57 6.33 5.98
N TYR A 138 10.26 6.24 6.19
CA TYR A 138 9.50 7.28 6.86
C TYR A 138 9.45 7.05 8.36
N ASN A 139 10.15 7.90 9.11
CA ASN A 139 10.07 7.92 10.56
C ASN A 139 8.83 8.74 10.99
N GLY A 140 7.74 8.03 11.30
CA GLY A 140 6.46 8.64 11.67
C GLY A 140 6.45 9.39 13.00
N GLU A 141 7.35 9.05 13.93
CA GLU A 141 7.52 9.73 15.23
C GLU A 141 8.23 11.08 15.04
N ALA A 142 9.31 11.09 14.26
CA ALA A 142 10.07 12.30 13.97
C ALA A 142 9.45 13.15 12.84
N GLY A 143 8.49 12.60 12.09
CA GLY A 143 7.96 13.24 10.87
C GLY A 143 9.03 13.45 9.80
N ALA A 144 9.97 12.51 9.68
CA ALA A 144 11.20 12.68 8.90
C ALA A 144 11.43 11.54 7.90
N LEU A 145 12.23 11.82 6.86
CA LEU A 145 12.75 10.80 5.95
C LEU A 145 14.17 10.40 6.36
N GLU A 146 14.39 9.11 6.52
CA GLU A 146 15.70 8.51 6.76
C GLU A 146 16.22 7.95 5.44
N GLN A 147 17.27 8.57 4.89
CA GLN A 147 17.83 8.15 3.60
C GLN A 147 18.57 6.82 3.72
N LEU A 148 18.11 5.82 2.97
CA LEU A 148 18.68 4.47 2.97
C LEU A 148 19.66 4.27 1.81
N ALA A 149 19.37 4.91 0.68
CA ALA A 149 20.23 4.90 -0.50
C ALA A 149 20.02 6.16 -1.36
N GLU A 150 21.11 6.75 -1.81
CA GLU A 150 21.12 7.84 -2.79
C GLU A 150 21.12 7.28 -4.21
N GLY A 151 20.50 8.00 -5.15
CA GLY A 151 20.59 7.74 -6.58
C GLY A 151 19.23 7.69 -7.28
N ASP A 152 19.26 7.79 -8.61
CA ASP A 152 18.08 7.63 -9.45
C ASP A 152 17.76 6.14 -9.64
N TYR A 153 16.55 5.75 -9.22
CA TYR A 153 16.05 4.37 -9.29
C TYR A 153 15.05 4.15 -10.44
N SER A 154 14.94 5.08 -11.39
CA SER A 154 13.98 5.00 -12.51
C SER A 154 14.18 3.74 -13.35
N ASP A 155 15.41 3.49 -13.81
CA ASP A 155 15.76 2.28 -14.58
C ASP A 155 15.54 0.99 -13.78
N TRP A 156 15.79 1.03 -12.47
CA TRP A 156 15.57 -0.11 -11.59
C TRP A 156 14.07 -0.41 -11.44
N LEU A 157 13.23 0.62 -11.33
CA LEU A 157 11.76 0.47 -11.30
C LEU A 157 11.27 -0.18 -12.61
N GLU A 158 11.68 0.35 -13.77
CA GLU A 158 11.30 -0.20 -15.09
C GLU A 158 11.72 -1.67 -15.25
N ALA A 159 12.91 -2.05 -14.77
CA ALA A 159 13.41 -3.42 -14.87
C ALA A 159 12.67 -4.42 -13.95
N HIS A 160 12.11 -3.96 -12.82
CA HIS A 160 11.59 -4.84 -11.77
C HIS A 160 10.07 -4.73 -11.55
N TRP A 161 9.40 -3.72 -12.12
CA TRP A 161 7.97 -3.45 -11.93
C TRP A 161 7.26 -3.59 -13.27
N THR A 162 6.44 -4.62 -13.42
CA THR A 162 5.73 -4.90 -14.66
C THR A 162 4.79 -3.75 -15.02
N TRP A 163 4.76 -3.36 -16.30
CA TRP A 163 3.91 -2.26 -16.82
C TRP A 163 4.26 -0.87 -16.28
N ILE A 164 5.45 -0.69 -15.69
CA ILE A 164 6.09 0.62 -15.58
C ILE A 164 7.10 0.75 -16.71
N THR A 165 7.03 1.86 -17.42
CA THR A 165 7.90 2.20 -18.55
C THR A 165 8.42 3.61 -18.38
N SER A 166 9.47 3.98 -19.11
CA SER A 166 9.93 5.37 -19.22
C SER A 166 8.83 6.40 -19.59
N ALA A 167 7.74 5.96 -20.22
CA ALA A 167 6.60 6.84 -20.52
C ALA A 167 5.74 7.18 -19.29
N ASP A 168 5.79 6.35 -18.23
CA ASP A 168 5.00 6.57 -17.01
C ASP A 168 5.49 7.80 -16.20
N THR A 169 6.69 8.35 -16.46
CA THR A 169 7.24 9.54 -15.78
C THR A 169 7.03 9.55 -14.26
N VAL A 170 7.26 8.40 -13.61
CA VAL A 170 7.02 8.21 -12.17
C VAL A 170 7.89 9.18 -11.38
N ALA A 171 7.24 10.00 -10.54
CA ALA A 171 7.93 10.97 -9.69
C ALA A 171 8.34 10.37 -8.35
N ALA A 172 7.52 9.47 -7.81
CA ALA A 172 7.84 8.70 -6.62
C ALA A 172 6.99 7.42 -6.51
N ALA A 173 7.38 6.55 -5.59
CA ALA A 173 6.57 5.43 -5.12
C ALA A 173 6.62 5.35 -3.59
N ILE A 174 5.59 4.81 -2.96
CA ILE A 174 5.61 4.41 -1.54
C ILE A 174 5.46 2.90 -1.49
N VAL A 175 6.44 2.22 -0.91
CA VAL A 175 6.35 0.81 -0.57
C VAL A 175 5.80 0.69 0.84
N ILE A 176 4.75 -0.12 0.99
CA ILE A 176 4.10 -0.39 2.27
C ILE A 176 4.54 -1.78 2.71
N THR A 177 5.25 -1.85 3.82
CA THR A 177 5.64 -3.11 4.44
C THR A 177 4.89 -3.31 5.75
N ALA A 178 5.03 -4.50 6.33
CA ALA A 178 4.53 -4.81 7.65
C ALA A 178 5.54 -5.62 8.45
N LEU A 179 5.53 -5.38 9.77
CA LEU A 179 6.12 -6.18 10.82
C LEU A 179 4.99 -6.83 11.65
N PRO A 180 4.38 -7.94 11.18
CA PRO A 180 3.24 -8.56 11.83
C PRO A 180 3.50 -8.98 13.27
N GLY A 181 4.77 -9.19 13.64
CA GLY A 181 5.20 -9.44 15.02
C GLY A 181 4.70 -8.38 16.01
N ARG A 182 4.58 -7.11 15.60
CA ARG A 182 4.03 -6.02 16.43
C ARG A 182 2.57 -6.24 16.85
N SER A 183 1.84 -7.03 16.05
CA SER A 183 0.44 -7.40 16.32
C SER A 183 0.29 -8.83 16.83
N ALA A 184 1.32 -9.67 16.67
CA ALA A 184 1.26 -11.09 16.98
C ALA A 184 1.09 -11.38 18.48
N ASP A 185 1.65 -10.55 19.37
CA ASP A 185 1.47 -10.69 20.82
C ASP A 185 -0.01 -10.65 21.25
N ARG A 186 -0.86 -9.99 20.46
CA ARG A 186 -2.30 -9.84 20.75
C ARG A 186 -3.17 -10.72 19.86
N TYR A 187 -2.75 -10.97 18.62
CA TYR A 187 -3.60 -11.55 17.59
C TYR A 187 -3.01 -12.82 16.95
N GLY A 188 -1.83 -13.28 17.38
CA GLY A 188 -1.16 -14.43 16.80
C GLY A 188 -0.99 -14.30 15.28
N GLU A 189 -1.31 -15.35 14.55
CA GLU A 189 -1.24 -15.40 13.08
C GLU A 189 -2.16 -14.39 12.38
N MET A 190 -3.23 -13.93 13.03
CA MET A 190 -4.11 -12.89 12.45
C MET A 190 -3.40 -11.54 12.31
N GLY A 191 -2.26 -11.33 12.97
CA GLY A 191 -1.48 -10.11 12.85
C GLY A 191 -1.14 -9.75 11.40
N TYR A 192 -0.89 -10.76 10.55
CA TYR A 192 -0.66 -10.55 9.11
C TYR A 192 -1.91 -10.06 8.38
N LEU A 193 -3.07 -10.71 8.60
CA LEU A 193 -4.33 -10.29 7.99
C LEU A 193 -4.70 -8.86 8.38
N LEU A 194 -4.57 -8.52 9.67
CA LEU A 194 -4.87 -7.19 10.17
C LEU A 194 -3.94 -6.13 9.56
N ALA A 195 -2.66 -6.44 9.39
CA ALA A 195 -1.73 -5.57 8.68
C ALA A 195 -2.14 -5.36 7.20
N ALA A 196 -2.59 -6.41 6.51
CA ALA A 196 -3.08 -6.28 5.13
C ALA A 196 -4.34 -5.41 5.03
N VAL A 197 -5.29 -5.53 5.96
CA VAL A 197 -6.48 -4.66 6.04
C VAL A 197 -6.07 -3.21 6.29
N GLU A 198 -5.13 -2.98 7.20
CA GLU A 198 -4.59 -1.66 7.51
C GLU A 198 -3.87 -1.04 6.30
N ALA A 199 -3.08 -1.83 5.56
CA ALA A 199 -2.42 -1.37 4.34
C ALA A 199 -3.45 -0.92 3.28
N GLY A 200 -4.59 -1.61 3.17
CA GLY A 200 -5.71 -1.16 2.33
C GLY A 200 -6.23 0.23 2.71
N ALA A 201 -6.33 0.53 4.02
CA ALA A 201 -6.72 1.85 4.51
C ALA A 201 -5.65 2.92 4.18
N VAL A 202 -4.37 2.59 4.34
CA VAL A 202 -3.25 3.47 3.96
C VAL A 202 -3.28 3.78 2.46
N ILE A 203 -3.46 2.77 1.62
CA ILE A 203 -3.58 2.93 0.16
C ILE A 203 -4.74 3.85 -0.19
N GLN A 204 -5.91 3.62 0.40
CA GLN A 204 -7.09 4.46 0.14
C GLN A 204 -6.88 5.91 0.56
N ASN A 205 -6.34 6.17 1.75
CA ASN A 205 -6.01 7.52 2.20
C ASN A 205 -4.99 8.18 1.27
N THR A 206 -3.97 7.43 0.85
CA THR A 206 -2.94 7.89 -0.08
C THR A 206 -3.55 8.36 -1.40
N GLN A 207 -4.45 7.56 -1.98
CA GLN A 207 -5.11 7.93 -3.24
C GLN A 207 -6.04 9.13 -3.10
N LEU A 208 -6.77 9.25 -1.98
CA LEU A 208 -7.63 10.41 -1.72
C LEU A 208 -6.81 11.69 -1.57
N LEU A 209 -5.73 11.66 -0.79
CA LEU A 209 -4.83 12.80 -0.62
C LEU A 209 -4.13 13.17 -1.94
N ALA A 210 -3.65 12.18 -2.69
CA ALA A 210 -3.06 12.42 -4.00
C ALA A 210 -4.06 13.10 -4.96
N THR A 211 -5.32 12.66 -4.96
CA THR A 211 -6.39 13.27 -5.75
C THR A 211 -6.62 14.74 -5.36
N GLU A 212 -6.63 15.05 -4.06
CA GLU A 212 -6.79 16.44 -3.58
C GLU A 212 -5.56 17.32 -3.86
N LEU A 213 -4.37 16.73 -3.90
CA LEU A 213 -3.12 17.39 -4.28
C LEU A 213 -2.93 17.47 -5.81
N ASP A 214 -3.87 16.97 -6.60
CA ASP A 214 -3.78 16.87 -8.06
C ASP A 214 -2.54 16.09 -8.54
N ILE A 215 -2.23 15.00 -7.83
CA ILE A 215 -1.17 14.03 -8.13
C ILE A 215 -1.82 12.74 -8.62
N GLY A 216 -1.44 12.28 -9.82
CA GLY A 216 -1.87 10.97 -10.29
C GLY A 216 -1.26 9.87 -9.42
N SER A 217 -2.08 8.93 -8.95
CA SER A 217 -1.62 7.81 -8.12
C SER A 217 -2.20 6.47 -8.56
N ARG A 218 -1.47 5.38 -8.39
CA ARG A 218 -1.93 4.02 -8.72
C ARG A 218 -1.33 2.98 -7.76
N PRO A 219 -2.15 2.17 -7.07
CA PRO A 219 -1.65 0.99 -6.38
C PRO A 219 -1.03 0.04 -7.41
N HIS A 220 0.20 -0.40 -7.15
CA HIS A 220 0.97 -1.20 -8.11
C HIS A 220 1.55 -2.42 -7.41
N ASN A 221 1.15 -3.62 -7.83
CA ASN A 221 1.62 -4.88 -7.21
C ASN A 221 2.25 -5.84 -8.22
N GLY A 222 2.36 -5.42 -9.48
CA GLY A 222 3.15 -6.11 -10.49
C GLY A 222 4.63 -5.83 -10.27
N ILE A 223 5.21 -6.42 -9.23
CA ILE A 223 6.58 -6.15 -8.77
C ILE A 223 7.35 -7.46 -8.60
N GLN A 224 8.66 -7.42 -8.85
CA GLN A 224 9.57 -8.48 -8.46
C GLN A 224 9.85 -8.40 -6.95
N TYR A 225 8.97 -9.03 -6.15
CA TYR A 225 9.00 -8.97 -4.68
C TYR A 225 10.38 -9.25 -4.08
N ARG A 226 11.11 -10.26 -4.58
CA ARG A 226 12.45 -10.59 -4.09
C ARG A 226 13.44 -9.45 -4.29
N ALA A 227 13.48 -8.90 -5.50
CA ALA A 227 14.38 -7.79 -5.84
C ALA A 227 14.07 -6.56 -4.98
N LEU A 228 12.79 -6.24 -4.76
CA LEU A 228 12.39 -5.12 -3.91
C LEU A 228 12.80 -5.32 -2.45
N ARG A 229 12.62 -6.52 -1.89
CA ARG A 229 13.07 -6.82 -0.52
C ARG A 229 14.58 -6.67 -0.37
N GLU A 230 15.36 -7.17 -1.34
CA GLU A 230 16.81 -7.04 -1.36
C GLU A 230 17.24 -5.58 -1.48
N GLN A 231 16.57 -4.80 -2.34
CA GLN A 231 16.86 -3.38 -2.56
C GLN A 231 16.59 -2.52 -1.32
N LEU A 232 15.49 -2.78 -0.60
CA LEU A 232 15.15 -2.11 0.66
C LEU A 232 15.93 -2.66 1.87
N ARG A 233 16.69 -3.75 1.69
CA ARG A 233 17.41 -4.47 2.76
C ARG A 233 16.49 -4.88 3.91
N LEU A 234 15.27 -5.30 3.58
CA LEU A 234 14.28 -5.67 4.59
C LEU A 234 14.76 -6.89 5.40
N ARG A 235 14.41 -6.89 6.68
CA ARG A 235 14.64 -8.06 7.55
C ARG A 235 13.75 -9.22 7.14
N SER A 236 14.07 -10.43 7.61
CA SER A 236 13.25 -11.63 7.36
C SER A 236 11.83 -11.49 7.91
N GLU A 237 11.68 -10.80 9.04
CA GLU A 237 10.41 -10.57 9.72
C GLU A 237 9.52 -9.47 9.10
N GLU A 238 10.00 -8.79 8.06
CA GLU A 238 9.31 -7.68 7.40
C GLU A 238 8.83 -8.06 5.99
N TYR A 239 7.57 -7.75 5.71
CA TYR A 239 6.86 -8.20 4.52
C TYR A 239 6.43 -7.02 3.67
N VAL A 240 6.69 -7.06 2.37
CA VAL A 240 6.09 -6.12 1.43
C VAL A 240 4.62 -6.48 1.24
N LEU A 241 3.71 -5.57 1.56
CA LEU A 241 2.27 -5.76 1.38
C LEU A 241 1.78 -5.18 0.06
N SER A 242 2.21 -3.96 -0.27
CA SER A 242 1.79 -3.29 -1.50
C SER A 242 2.69 -2.10 -1.83
N THR A 243 2.45 -1.46 -2.97
CA THR A 243 3.05 -0.16 -3.32
C THR A 243 2.01 0.77 -3.93
N VAL A 244 2.28 2.07 -3.86
CA VAL A 244 1.55 3.11 -4.61
C VAL A 244 2.55 3.92 -5.39
N VAL A 245 2.36 4.06 -6.70
CA VAL A 245 3.17 4.92 -7.57
C VAL A 245 2.47 6.25 -7.81
N PHE A 246 3.27 7.31 -7.95
CA PHE A 246 2.82 8.67 -8.22
C PHE A 246 3.41 9.16 -9.55
N ALA A 247 2.54 9.57 -10.46
CA ALA A 247 2.90 10.01 -11.80
C ALA A 247 1.82 10.92 -12.37
N GLY A 248 2.23 11.98 -13.05
CA GLY A 248 1.31 12.93 -13.70
C GLY A 248 0.20 13.46 -12.80
N THR A 249 -0.93 13.75 -13.42
CA THR A 249 -2.14 14.25 -12.77
C THR A 249 -3.23 13.17 -12.73
N PRO A 250 -4.22 13.28 -11.83
CA PRO A 250 -5.42 12.47 -11.90
C PRO A 250 -6.14 12.69 -13.25
N PRO A 251 -6.85 11.67 -13.78
CA PRO A 251 -7.58 11.84 -15.03
C PRO A 251 -8.62 12.95 -14.90
N GLU A 252 -8.66 13.87 -15.87
CA GLU A 252 -9.74 14.84 -15.99
C GLU A 252 -11.07 14.10 -16.10
N ARG A 253 -12.12 14.59 -15.44
CA ARG A 253 -13.46 14.09 -15.73
C ARG A 253 -13.76 14.47 -17.18
N GLY A 254 -13.90 13.47 -18.05
CA GLY A 254 -14.69 13.66 -19.26
C GLY A 254 -16.10 14.08 -18.85
N ASP A 255 -16.58 15.18 -19.44
CA ASP A 255 -17.98 15.61 -19.40
C ASP A 255 -18.93 14.52 -19.91
#